data_AF-A0A9D2PZT0-F1
#
_entry.id   AF-A0A9D2PZT0-F1
#
_cell.length_a   1.000
_cell.length_b   1.000
_cell.length_c   1.000
_cell.angle_alpha   90.00
_cell.angle_beta   90.00
_cell.angle_gamma   90.00
#
_symmetry.space_group_name_H-M   'P 1'
#
loop_
_entity.id
_entity.type
_entity.pdbx_description
1 polymer ?
#
loop_
_entity_poly.entity_id
_entity_poly.type
_entity_poly.pdbx_seq_one_letter_code
_entity_poly.pdbx_strand_id
1 'polypeptide(L)'
;MALSTEWTGADAESFRTRARAEVARGLAAADLLRGLGAELTGHSDEQDDASDGDDGQGCPAVAAALTPETQDELDSLLADALHDGGLEDLRGNSRDLDALAERLAELTPEERAEWIAGLEDDELAALRDAMAADGDGLFWMGGNTDQSRRALLDQLLRDADPADVERISELFPELHPDGRGGGDAAQGTYDVNPDGTVTPPGEVVPEDASWRDVSQGSYGDCVSMATLAMMMDQDPGWAAEHVQDNGNGTVTVTLYDENGDPEPITMPEELPAEDGRVVGAGRGPLADDPTSATWPSYVERALAIQMGGDYSGIEGHGSPEVGPRLTGLDVETIPPTDADAAFDAARRSEPMVVGTAVELSEGDTPPSGWLGGHGYWVDGVSTDDSGEEVIVLRNPHGPDTPTVELTREQYEKYTSSAEVHHD
;
A
#
# COMPACT_ATOMS: atom_id res chain seq x y z
N MET A 1 23.23 -28.41 -21.40
CA MET A 1 24.60 -27.85 -21.53
C MET A 1 24.46 -26.45 -22.09
N ALA A 2 24.41 -25.41 -21.24
CA ALA A 2 24.31 -24.03 -21.69
C ALA A 2 25.68 -23.58 -22.24
N LEU A 3 25.71 -23.19 -23.51
CA LEU A 3 26.91 -22.68 -24.17
C LEU A 3 27.12 -21.21 -23.75
N SER A 4 28.01 -20.97 -22.77
CA SER A 4 28.54 -19.62 -22.56
C SER A 4 29.36 -19.23 -23.78
N THR A 5 28.85 -18.33 -24.62
CA THR A 5 29.63 -17.77 -25.72
C THR A 5 30.45 -16.61 -25.18
N GLU A 6 31.76 -16.80 -25.03
CA GLU A 6 32.67 -15.71 -24.67
C GLU A 6 32.72 -14.70 -25.82
N TRP A 7 32.23 -13.49 -25.57
CA TRP A 7 32.38 -12.38 -26.51
C TRP A 7 33.87 -11.98 -26.63
N THR A 8 34.46 -12.15 -27.82
CA THR A 8 35.89 -11.92 -28.12
C THR A 8 36.13 -10.75 -29.09
N GLY A 9 35.14 -9.87 -29.28
CA GLY A 9 35.27 -8.69 -30.14
C GLY A 9 36.35 -7.71 -29.66
N ALA A 10 36.80 -6.82 -30.56
CA ALA A 10 37.88 -5.85 -30.29
C ALA A 10 37.58 -4.94 -29.07
N ASP A 11 36.30 -4.72 -28.74
CA ASP A 11 35.86 -3.88 -27.63
C ASP A 11 35.56 -4.68 -26.35
N ALA A 12 35.66 -6.01 -26.37
CA ALA A 12 35.27 -6.86 -25.24
C ALA A 12 36.12 -6.61 -23.99
N GLU A 13 37.42 -6.32 -24.16
CA GLU A 13 38.30 -5.98 -23.04
C GLU A 13 38.00 -4.59 -22.47
N SER A 14 37.68 -3.62 -23.33
CA SER A 14 37.26 -2.27 -22.93
C SER A 14 35.92 -2.28 -22.18
N PHE A 15 34.95 -3.08 -22.65
CA PHE A 15 33.68 -3.27 -21.95
C PHE A 15 33.87 -3.95 -20.59
N ARG A 16 34.60 -5.07 -20.50
CA ARG A 16 34.87 -5.75 -19.21
C ARG A 16 35.55 -4.82 -18.20
N THR A 17 36.46 -3.98 -18.68
CA THR A 17 37.16 -3.00 -17.82
C THR A 17 36.19 -1.95 -17.29
N ARG A 18 35.32 -1.39 -18.14
CA ARG A 18 34.29 -0.42 -17.72
C ARG A 18 33.27 -1.04 -16.78
N ALA A 19 32.73 -2.21 -17.13
CA ALA A 19 31.76 -2.91 -16.31
C ALA A 19 32.31 -3.23 -14.91
N ARG A 20 33.55 -3.70 -14.80
CA ARG A 20 34.20 -3.92 -13.49
C ARG A 20 34.39 -2.63 -12.70
N ALA A 21 34.69 -1.52 -13.37
CA ALA A 21 34.83 -0.22 -12.72
C ALA A 21 33.50 0.34 -12.20
N GLU A 22 32.39 0.13 -12.92
CA GLU A 22 31.05 0.51 -12.45
C GLU A 22 30.59 -0.38 -11.30
N VAL A 23 30.77 -1.71 -11.40
CA VAL A 23 30.46 -2.63 -10.31
C VAL A 23 31.25 -2.28 -9.05
N ALA A 24 32.53 -1.95 -9.18
CA ALA A 24 33.35 -1.51 -8.05
C ALA A 24 32.86 -0.20 -7.42
N ARG A 25 32.32 0.73 -8.22
CA ARG A 25 31.70 1.97 -7.72
C ARG A 25 30.39 1.71 -7.00
N GLY A 26 29.54 0.84 -7.57
CA GLY A 26 28.29 0.41 -6.92
C GLY A 26 28.54 -0.27 -5.58
N LEU A 27 29.51 -1.19 -5.51
CA LEU A 27 29.91 -1.85 -4.26
C LEU A 27 30.46 -0.86 -3.24
N ALA A 28 31.29 0.11 -3.65
CA ALA A 28 31.80 1.13 -2.74
C ALA A 28 30.71 2.06 -2.20
N ALA A 29 29.69 2.38 -3.02
CA ALA A 29 28.53 3.15 -2.57
C ALA A 29 27.67 2.33 -1.59
N ALA A 30 27.44 1.04 -1.86
CA ALA A 30 26.72 0.15 -0.96
C ALA A 30 27.45 -0.02 0.39
N ASP A 31 28.78 -0.13 0.37
CA ASP A 31 29.59 -0.18 1.60
C ASP A 31 29.54 1.14 2.39
N LEU A 32 29.49 2.29 1.70
CA LEU A 32 29.32 3.60 2.34
C LEU A 32 27.93 3.71 2.99
N LEU A 33 26.87 3.31 2.29
CA LEU A 33 25.50 3.31 2.83
C LEU A 33 25.38 2.39 4.04
N ARG A 34 25.97 1.19 4.02
CA ARG A 34 26.04 0.31 5.19
C ARG A 34 26.83 0.93 6.35
N GLY A 35 27.91 1.64 6.05
CA GLY A 35 28.69 2.37 7.06
C GLY A 35 27.88 3.48 7.73
N LEU A 36 27.14 4.27 6.95
CA LEU A 36 26.25 5.31 7.45
C LEU A 36 25.06 4.72 8.23
N GLY A 37 24.49 3.62 7.75
CA GLY A 37 23.44 2.89 8.47
C GLY A 37 23.91 2.39 9.84
N ALA A 38 25.10 1.79 9.92
CA ALA A 38 25.69 1.36 11.18
C ALA A 38 26.03 2.54 12.13
N GLU A 39 26.38 3.70 11.59
CA GLU A 39 26.58 4.93 12.38
C GLU A 39 25.26 5.47 12.93
N LEU A 40 24.18 5.44 12.13
CA LEU A 40 22.82 5.78 12.56
C LEU A 40 22.30 4.84 13.65
N THR A 41 22.44 3.52 13.48
CA THR A 41 22.09 2.55 14.52
C THR A 41 22.92 2.77 15.78
N GLY A 42 24.22 3.06 15.64
CA GLY A 42 25.07 3.39 16.78
C GLY A 42 24.63 4.65 17.52
N HIS A 43 24.16 5.69 16.81
CA HIS A 43 23.58 6.87 17.45
C HIS A 43 22.25 6.57 18.14
N SER A 44 21.43 5.67 17.57
CA SER A 44 20.19 5.20 18.20
C SER A 44 20.49 4.46 19.50
N ASP A 45 21.42 3.49 19.47
CA ASP A 45 21.84 2.74 20.65
C ASP A 45 22.45 3.66 21.73
N GLU A 46 23.24 4.67 21.32
CA GLU A 46 23.79 5.67 22.24
C GLU A 46 22.71 6.58 22.84
N GLN A 47 21.63 6.86 22.11
CA GLN A 47 20.46 7.57 22.64
C GLN A 47 19.69 6.70 23.63
N ASP A 48 19.46 5.43 23.32
CA ASP A 48 18.78 4.47 24.20
C ASP A 48 19.56 4.22 25.50
N ASP A 49 20.88 4.07 25.43
CA ASP A 49 21.76 3.97 26.60
C ASP A 49 21.77 5.28 27.43
N ALA A 50 21.56 6.43 26.79
CA ALA A 50 21.44 7.72 27.47
C ALA A 50 20.07 7.91 28.13
N SER A 51 19.00 7.28 27.64
CA SER A 51 17.66 7.26 28.26
C SER A 51 17.55 6.25 29.40
N ASP A 52 18.30 5.14 29.36
CA ASP A 52 18.31 4.11 30.41
C ASP A 52 19.27 4.42 31.59
N GLY A 53 20.12 5.43 31.44
CA GLY A 53 21.13 5.84 32.42
C GLY A 53 20.74 7.00 33.33
N ASP A 54 20.37 6.67 34.57
CA ASP A 54 20.64 7.40 35.83
C ASP A 54 19.41 7.87 36.64
N ASP A 55 19.29 7.22 37.80
CA ASP A 55 18.51 7.64 38.96
C ASP A 55 18.96 9.03 39.44
N GLY A 56 18.15 10.05 39.16
CA GLY A 56 18.06 11.23 40.01
C GLY A 56 19.24 12.20 39.95
N GLN A 57 19.26 13.00 38.88
CA GLN A 57 19.60 14.42 38.96
C GLN A 57 18.94 15.14 37.80
N GLY A 58 18.06 16.10 38.11
CA GLY A 58 17.17 16.75 37.13
C GLY A 58 17.90 17.14 35.84
N CYS A 59 17.52 16.45 34.76
CA CYS A 59 17.83 16.88 33.41
C CYS A 59 17.31 18.31 33.22
N PRO A 60 18.09 19.22 32.60
CA PRO A 60 17.50 20.47 32.12
C PRO A 60 16.36 20.09 31.18
N ALA A 61 15.21 20.74 31.35
CA ALA A 61 14.04 20.54 30.49
C ALA A 61 14.52 20.54 29.03
N VAL A 62 14.22 19.45 28.31
CA VAL A 62 14.29 19.45 26.86
C VAL A 62 13.53 20.69 26.42
N ALA A 63 14.18 21.57 25.66
CA ALA A 63 13.52 22.78 25.19
C ALA A 63 12.26 22.36 24.42
N ALA A 64 11.15 23.09 24.61
CA ALA A 64 9.97 22.93 23.77
C ALA A 64 10.43 22.92 22.30
N ALA A 65 9.99 21.92 21.55
CA ALA A 65 10.29 21.82 20.13
C ALA A 65 9.57 22.95 19.38
N LEU A 66 8.33 23.23 19.76
CA LEU A 66 7.53 24.33 19.23
C LEU A 66 7.88 25.69 19.86
N THR A 67 7.98 26.69 19.00
CA THR A 67 8.00 28.09 19.45
C THR A 67 6.59 28.58 19.78
N PRO A 68 6.40 29.46 20.77
CA PRO A 68 5.09 30.05 21.07
C PRO A 68 4.46 30.75 19.87
N GLU A 69 5.27 31.38 19.01
CA GLU A 69 4.80 32.02 17.80
C GLU A 69 4.23 31.01 16.78
N THR A 70 4.85 29.83 16.66
CA THR A 70 4.34 28.74 15.80
C THR A 70 3.10 28.10 16.40
N GLN A 71 3.05 27.91 17.72
CA GLN A 71 1.87 27.41 18.40
C GLN A 71 0.67 28.34 18.21
N ASP A 72 0.82 29.65 18.47
CA ASP A 72 -0.23 30.64 18.26
C ASP A 72 -0.73 30.68 16.80
N GLU A 73 0.16 30.43 15.83
CA GLU A 73 -0.19 30.34 14.41
C GLU A 73 -1.04 29.09 14.11
N LEU A 74 -0.61 27.91 14.58
CA LEU A 74 -1.35 26.66 14.40
C LEU A 74 -2.72 26.69 15.08
N ASP A 75 -2.79 27.22 16.30
CA ASP A 75 -4.04 27.36 17.05
C ASP A 75 -4.99 28.33 16.35
N SER A 76 -4.47 29.38 15.71
CA SER A 76 -5.28 30.28 14.86
C SER A 76 -5.79 29.58 13.61
N LEU A 77 -4.95 28.80 12.92
CA LEU A 77 -5.34 28.03 11.73
C LEU A 77 -6.40 26.98 12.07
N LEU A 78 -6.23 26.29 13.21
CA LEU A 78 -7.24 25.38 13.74
C LEU A 78 -8.54 26.12 14.03
N ALA A 79 -8.50 27.24 14.77
CA ALA A 79 -9.70 28.01 15.08
C ALA A 79 -10.44 28.50 13.82
N ASP A 80 -9.71 28.90 12.78
CA ASP A 80 -10.27 29.26 11.47
C ASP A 80 -10.89 28.04 10.78
N ALA A 81 -10.20 26.88 10.76
CA ALA A 81 -10.71 25.63 10.20
C ALA A 81 -11.96 25.10 10.92
N LEU A 82 -12.09 25.34 12.23
CA LEU A 82 -13.26 24.99 13.02
C LEU A 82 -14.43 25.97 12.84
N HIS A 83 -14.20 27.16 12.28
CA HIS A 83 -15.26 28.14 12.08
C HIS A 83 -16.08 27.79 10.83
N ASP A 84 -17.31 27.32 11.05
CA ASP A 84 -18.27 27.06 9.97
C ASP A 84 -18.42 28.32 9.10
N GLY A 85 -17.95 28.23 7.86
CA GLY A 85 -18.09 29.29 6.87
C GLY A 85 -19.57 29.63 6.77
N GLY A 86 -19.97 30.77 7.34
CA GLY A 86 -21.38 31.16 7.39
C GLY A 86 -22.01 31.16 6.00
N LEU A 87 -23.34 31.35 5.92
CA LEU A 87 -24.16 31.38 4.69
C LEU A 87 -23.62 32.19 3.47
N GLU A 88 -22.53 32.94 3.62
CA GLU A 88 -21.83 33.68 2.56
C GLU A 88 -20.60 32.94 1.97
N ASP A 89 -20.08 31.87 2.59
CA ASP A 89 -18.91 31.11 2.09
C ASP A 89 -19.32 29.78 1.45
N LEU A 90 -19.58 29.84 0.14
CA LEU A 90 -20.03 28.70 -0.68
C LEU A 90 -18.97 27.57 -0.83
N ARG A 91 -17.79 27.69 -0.19
CA ARG A 91 -16.69 26.71 -0.27
C ARG A 91 -16.51 25.86 1.00
N GLY A 92 -17.22 26.15 2.08
CA GLY A 92 -16.93 25.54 3.39
C GLY A 92 -15.57 26.00 3.95
N ASN A 93 -15.08 25.30 4.98
CA ASN A 93 -13.80 25.52 5.66
C ASN A 93 -12.58 24.88 4.96
N SER A 94 -12.73 24.41 3.71
CA SER A 94 -11.69 23.57 3.08
C SER A 94 -10.36 24.28 2.86
N ARG A 95 -10.39 25.58 2.57
CA ARG A 95 -9.16 26.38 2.45
C ARG A 95 -8.39 26.48 3.76
N ASP A 96 -9.11 26.54 4.87
CA ASP A 96 -8.52 26.71 6.20
C ASP A 96 -7.92 25.37 6.67
N LEU A 97 -8.56 24.25 6.31
CA LEU A 97 -8.01 22.91 6.50
C LEU A 97 -6.79 22.64 5.62
N ASP A 98 -6.82 23.05 4.34
CA ASP A 98 -5.65 22.97 3.46
C ASP A 98 -4.49 23.82 4.03
N ALA A 99 -4.77 25.03 4.52
CA ALA A 99 -3.74 25.88 5.13
C ALA A 99 -3.15 25.29 6.42
N LEU A 100 -3.98 24.64 7.26
CA LEU A 100 -3.52 23.90 8.42
C LEU A 100 -2.62 22.74 8.02
N ALA A 101 -3.04 21.91 7.05
CA ALA A 101 -2.27 20.77 6.56
C ALA A 101 -0.94 21.19 5.89
N GLU A 102 -0.94 22.28 5.12
CA GLU A 102 0.28 22.86 4.54
C GLU A 102 1.24 23.31 5.64
N ARG A 103 0.74 23.96 6.71
CA ARG A 103 1.58 24.44 7.80
C ARG A 103 2.17 23.30 8.63
N LEU A 104 1.38 22.26 8.91
CA LEU A 104 1.82 21.06 9.62
C LEU A 104 2.91 20.30 8.85
N ALA A 105 2.84 20.27 7.52
CA ALA A 105 3.86 19.66 6.67
C ALA A 105 5.23 20.36 6.76
N GLU A 106 5.28 21.64 7.16
CA GLU A 106 6.53 22.40 7.32
C GLU A 106 7.23 22.16 8.67
N LEU A 107 6.54 21.57 9.65
CA LEU A 107 7.07 21.32 11.00
C LEU A 107 7.99 20.08 11.03
N THR A 108 8.85 19.99 12.04
CA THR A 108 9.52 18.71 12.36
C THR A 108 8.53 17.71 12.96
N PRO A 109 8.83 16.39 12.94
CA PRO A 109 8.04 15.39 13.66
C PRO A 109 7.80 15.75 15.13
N GLU A 110 8.84 16.22 15.83
CA GLU A 110 8.75 16.58 17.25
C GLU A 110 7.88 17.82 17.47
N GLU A 111 7.95 18.80 16.57
CA GLU A 111 7.07 19.97 16.61
C GLU A 111 5.61 19.58 16.35
N ARG A 112 5.33 18.68 15.39
CA ARG A 112 3.96 18.18 15.18
C ARG A 112 3.44 17.40 16.39
N ALA A 113 4.25 16.48 16.93
CA ALA A 113 3.88 15.70 18.10
C ALA A 113 3.52 16.59 19.29
N GLU A 114 4.34 17.62 19.57
CA GLU A 114 4.07 18.56 20.66
C GLU A 114 2.78 19.35 20.44
N TRP A 115 2.45 19.72 19.19
CA TRP A 115 1.18 20.42 18.90
C TRP A 115 -0.02 19.49 19.08
N ILE A 116 0.06 18.26 18.56
CA ILE A 116 -1.00 17.25 18.68
C ILE A 116 -1.30 16.94 20.15
N ALA A 117 -0.25 16.76 20.97
CA ALA A 117 -0.39 16.53 22.41
C ALA A 117 -1.05 17.71 23.14
N GLY A 118 -0.98 18.91 22.58
CA GLY A 118 -1.61 20.12 23.11
C GLY A 118 -3.12 20.23 22.83
N LEU A 119 -3.65 19.49 21.86
CA LEU A 119 -5.05 19.55 21.46
C LEU A 119 -5.98 18.95 22.52
N GLU A 120 -7.10 19.60 22.80
CA GLU A 120 -8.18 19.04 23.62
C GLU A 120 -9.07 18.09 22.80
N ASP A 121 -9.71 17.11 23.45
CA ASP A 121 -10.60 16.14 22.78
C ASP A 121 -11.78 16.83 22.08
N ASP A 122 -12.26 17.93 22.65
CA ASP A 122 -13.32 18.75 22.04
C ASP A 122 -12.82 19.44 20.75
N GLU A 123 -11.53 19.79 20.67
CA GLU A 123 -10.91 20.36 19.46
C GLU A 123 -10.70 19.29 18.40
N LEU A 124 -10.23 18.09 18.77
CA LEU A 124 -10.13 16.94 17.87
C LEU A 124 -11.50 16.51 17.33
N ALA A 125 -12.52 16.48 18.17
CA ALA A 125 -13.89 16.16 17.76
C ALA A 125 -14.48 17.24 16.84
N ALA A 126 -14.21 18.51 17.12
CA ALA A 126 -14.61 19.61 16.23
C ALA A 126 -13.86 19.54 14.90
N LEU A 127 -12.58 19.17 14.90
CA LEU A 127 -11.76 19.01 13.70
C LEU A 127 -12.28 17.85 12.84
N ARG A 128 -12.68 16.73 13.45
CA ARG A 128 -13.39 15.66 12.75
C ARG A 128 -14.67 16.16 12.09
N ASP A 129 -15.52 16.85 12.84
CA ASP A 129 -16.79 17.34 12.31
C ASP A 129 -16.57 18.35 11.17
N ALA A 130 -15.53 19.18 11.28
CA ALA A 130 -15.05 20.09 10.25
C ALA A 130 -14.53 19.36 9.00
N MET A 131 -13.83 18.23 9.16
CA MET A 131 -13.37 17.39 8.06
C MET A 131 -14.53 16.64 7.37
N ALA A 132 -15.54 16.21 8.13
CA ALA A 132 -16.69 15.46 7.63
C ALA A 132 -17.81 16.33 7.04
N ALA A 133 -17.73 17.65 7.20
CA ALA A 133 -18.69 18.60 6.63
C ALA A 133 -18.49 18.74 5.11
N ASP A 134 -18.95 17.74 4.35
CA ASP A 134 -18.90 17.75 2.89
C ASP A 134 -19.78 18.88 2.30
N GLY A 135 -19.12 19.84 1.64
CA GLY A 135 -19.29 20.06 0.20
C GLY A 135 -20.63 20.50 -0.40
N ASP A 136 -21.64 20.90 0.38
CA ASP A 136 -22.95 21.37 -0.13
C ASP A 136 -22.94 22.81 -0.73
N GLY A 137 -21.82 23.20 -1.34
CA GLY A 137 -21.75 24.41 -2.15
C GLY A 137 -22.66 24.27 -3.37
N LEU A 138 -23.70 25.10 -3.47
CA LEU A 138 -24.45 25.30 -4.72
C LEU A 138 -23.43 25.44 -5.87
N PHE A 139 -23.44 24.49 -6.81
CA PHE A 139 -22.49 24.33 -7.93
C PHE A 139 -21.23 23.49 -7.69
N TRP A 140 -21.29 22.30 -7.07
CA TRP A 140 -20.30 21.20 -7.21
C TRP A 140 -18.80 21.60 -7.09
N MET A 141 -18.48 22.67 -6.34
CA MET A 141 -17.15 23.29 -6.26
C MET A 141 -16.81 23.74 -4.81
N GLY A 142 -17.22 23.00 -3.79
CA GLY A 142 -16.91 23.28 -2.38
C GLY A 142 -16.63 22.01 -1.58
N GLY A 143 -15.88 22.14 -0.47
CA GLY A 143 -15.60 21.09 0.53
C GLY A 143 -14.33 20.26 0.31
N ASN A 144 -13.66 19.85 1.39
CA ASN A 144 -12.46 19.01 1.37
C ASN A 144 -12.69 17.79 0.48
N THR A 145 -11.72 17.47 -0.38
CA THR A 145 -11.73 16.15 -0.99
C THR A 145 -11.40 15.11 0.08
N ASP A 146 -11.84 13.88 -0.14
CA ASP A 146 -11.39 12.72 0.63
C ASP A 146 -9.85 12.68 0.76
N GLN A 147 -9.12 13.21 -0.24
CA GLN A 147 -7.67 13.34 -0.24
C GLN A 147 -7.14 14.38 0.76
N SER A 148 -7.64 15.63 0.78
CA SER A 148 -7.19 16.62 1.77
C SER A 148 -7.45 16.14 3.20
N ARG A 149 -8.60 15.46 3.42
CA ARG A 149 -8.92 14.83 4.72
C ARG A 149 -7.90 13.76 5.09
N ARG A 150 -7.57 12.85 4.16
CA ARG A 150 -6.55 11.81 4.39
C ARG A 150 -5.16 12.38 4.63
N ALA A 151 -4.76 13.44 3.92
CA ALA A 151 -3.47 14.10 4.12
C ALA A 151 -3.36 14.72 5.53
N LEU A 152 -4.44 15.33 6.04
CA LEU A 152 -4.45 15.84 7.40
C LEU A 152 -4.42 14.71 8.44
N LEU A 153 -5.20 13.64 8.24
CA LEU A 153 -5.19 12.46 9.11
C LEU A 153 -3.83 11.76 9.12
N ASP A 154 -3.16 11.68 7.98
CA ASP A 154 -1.79 11.18 7.87
C ASP A 154 -0.86 11.95 8.82
N GLN A 155 -0.85 13.28 8.73
CA GLN A 155 0.01 14.12 9.56
C GLN A 155 -0.35 14.07 11.05
N LEU A 156 -1.63 13.92 11.38
CA LEU A 156 -2.10 13.79 12.76
C LEU A 156 -1.72 12.45 13.40
N LEU A 157 -1.57 11.38 12.62
CA LEU A 157 -1.27 10.04 13.14
C LEU A 157 0.22 9.70 13.07
N ARG A 158 0.88 10.02 11.95
CA ARG A 158 2.23 9.52 11.62
C ARG A 158 3.28 9.89 12.65
N ASP A 159 3.18 11.07 13.24
CA ASP A 159 4.16 11.57 14.22
C ASP A 159 3.58 11.76 15.64
N ALA A 160 2.33 11.35 15.87
CA ALA A 160 1.72 11.47 17.20
C ALA A 160 2.36 10.51 18.21
N ASP A 161 2.35 10.89 19.49
CA ASP A 161 2.68 9.95 20.56
C ASP A 161 1.63 8.82 20.61
N PRO A 162 1.98 7.59 21.05
CA PRO A 162 1.04 6.47 21.08
C PRO A 162 -0.27 6.72 21.82
N ALA A 163 -0.24 7.54 22.88
CA ALA A 163 -1.44 7.92 23.62
C ALA A 163 -2.37 8.85 22.82
N ASP A 164 -1.79 9.72 21.98
CA ASP A 164 -2.53 10.58 21.08
C ASP A 164 -3.06 9.81 19.87
N VAL A 165 -2.31 8.82 19.37
CA VAL A 165 -2.82 7.87 18.35
C VAL A 165 -4.09 7.19 18.84
N GLU A 166 -4.10 6.63 20.06
CA GLU A 166 -5.29 5.99 20.63
C GLU A 166 -6.48 6.97 20.69
N ARG A 167 -6.22 8.20 21.16
CA ARG A 167 -7.22 9.26 21.28
C ARG A 167 -7.81 9.70 19.94
N ILE A 168 -6.97 9.90 18.93
CA ILE A 168 -7.39 10.24 17.56
C ILE A 168 -8.15 9.06 16.96
N SER A 169 -7.60 7.86 17.06
CA SER A 169 -8.20 6.61 16.58
C SER A 169 -9.64 6.39 17.08
N GLU A 170 -9.92 6.70 18.35
CA GLU A 170 -11.28 6.63 18.94
C GLU A 170 -12.25 7.68 18.37
N LEU A 171 -11.75 8.85 18.00
CA LEU A 171 -12.56 9.96 17.50
C LEU A 171 -12.88 9.83 16.00
N PHE A 172 -12.00 9.18 15.23
CA PHE A 172 -12.04 9.08 13.77
C PHE A 172 -12.35 7.65 13.30
N PRO A 173 -13.63 7.21 13.33
CA PRO A 173 -14.02 5.85 12.97
C PRO A 173 -13.72 5.48 11.51
N GLU A 174 -13.52 6.45 10.61
CA GLU A 174 -13.09 6.22 9.23
C GLU A 174 -11.72 5.54 9.09
N LEU A 175 -10.88 5.62 10.14
CA LEU A 175 -9.60 4.91 10.19
C LEU A 175 -9.81 3.41 10.38
N HIS A 176 -11.02 2.98 10.76
CA HIS A 176 -11.37 1.61 11.09
C HIS A 176 -12.53 1.10 10.22
N PRO A 177 -12.27 0.80 8.93
CA PRO A 177 -13.21 0.01 8.14
C PRO A 177 -13.63 -1.24 8.95
N ASP A 178 -14.93 -1.53 9.00
CA ASP A 178 -15.47 -2.57 9.89
C ASP A 178 -15.09 -4.00 9.49
N GLY A 179 -14.30 -4.14 8.43
CA GLY A 179 -13.80 -5.40 7.90
C GLY A 179 -14.86 -6.23 7.19
N ARG A 180 -16.08 -5.70 6.96
CA ARG A 180 -17.11 -6.47 6.26
C ARG A 180 -16.91 -6.46 4.75
N GLY A 181 -17.14 -7.61 4.15
CA GLY A 181 -16.99 -7.84 2.71
C GLY A 181 -17.99 -8.86 2.18
N GLY A 182 -18.21 -8.85 0.87
CA GLY A 182 -19.01 -9.87 0.17
C GLY A 182 -18.27 -11.20 0.09
N GLY A 183 -16.95 -11.17 0.13
CA GLY A 183 -16.07 -12.33 0.19
C GLY A 183 -15.62 -12.87 -1.16
N ASP A 184 -14.63 -13.76 -1.11
CA ASP A 184 -14.05 -14.38 -2.29
C ASP A 184 -14.83 -15.62 -2.77
N ALA A 185 -15.69 -15.43 -3.76
CA ALA A 185 -16.44 -16.52 -4.39
C ALA A 185 -15.54 -17.57 -5.06
N ALA A 186 -14.32 -17.22 -5.48
CA ALA A 186 -13.36 -18.14 -6.08
C ALA A 186 -12.73 -19.08 -5.04
N GLN A 187 -12.65 -18.64 -3.78
CA GLN A 187 -12.29 -19.48 -2.62
C GLN A 187 -13.50 -20.09 -1.91
N GLY A 188 -14.72 -19.69 -2.27
CA GLY A 188 -15.96 -20.14 -1.64
C GLY A 188 -16.25 -19.44 -0.31
N THR A 189 -15.65 -18.27 -0.11
CA THR A 189 -15.86 -17.37 1.03
C THR A 189 -16.99 -16.40 0.68
N TYR A 190 -17.93 -16.20 1.60
CA TYR A 190 -19.08 -15.32 1.41
C TYR A 190 -19.43 -14.64 2.73
N ASP A 191 -19.93 -13.41 2.65
CA ASP A 191 -20.40 -12.62 3.80
C ASP A 191 -19.32 -12.53 4.91
N VAL A 192 -18.14 -12.00 4.57
CA VAL A 192 -17.03 -11.80 5.52
C VAL A 192 -17.49 -10.82 6.59
N ASN A 193 -17.48 -11.25 7.86
CA ASN A 193 -17.94 -10.45 8.98
C ASN A 193 -17.06 -10.71 10.22
N PRO A 194 -15.91 -10.02 10.32
CA PRO A 194 -14.98 -10.13 11.44
C PRO A 194 -15.66 -9.82 12.78
N ASP A 195 -15.18 -10.44 13.86
CA ASP A 195 -15.74 -10.27 15.22
C ASP A 195 -14.90 -9.34 16.11
N GLY A 196 -13.80 -8.83 15.58
CA GLY A 196 -12.97 -7.80 16.21
C GLY A 196 -11.77 -7.41 15.35
N THR A 197 -10.76 -6.85 16.00
CA THR A 197 -9.46 -6.53 15.40
C THR A 197 -8.34 -7.16 16.22
N VAL A 198 -7.16 -7.30 15.61
CA VAL A 198 -5.94 -7.75 16.29
C VAL A 198 -4.74 -7.00 15.72
N THR A 199 -3.79 -6.63 16.58
CA THR A 199 -2.46 -6.21 16.13
C THR A 199 -1.65 -7.47 15.81
N PRO A 200 -1.28 -7.71 14.56
CA PRO A 200 -0.42 -8.85 14.23
C PRO A 200 0.92 -8.73 14.96
N PRO A 201 1.46 -9.83 15.50
CA PRO A 201 2.83 -9.81 16.01
C PRO A 201 3.83 -9.80 14.85
N GLY A 202 5.00 -9.21 15.06
CA GLY A 202 6.11 -9.24 14.11
C GLY A 202 6.39 -7.90 13.45
N GLU A 203 7.34 -7.89 12.53
CA GLU A 203 7.65 -6.71 11.71
C GLU A 203 6.56 -6.50 10.66
N VAL A 204 6.14 -5.26 10.43
CA VAL A 204 5.17 -4.91 9.37
C VAL A 204 5.70 -5.34 8.00
N VAL A 205 6.93 -4.95 7.69
CA VAL A 205 7.66 -5.35 6.48
C VAL A 205 8.94 -6.09 6.89
N PRO A 206 9.00 -7.43 6.79
CA PRO A 206 10.21 -8.17 7.13
C PRO A 206 11.30 -8.00 6.06
N GLU A 207 12.58 -8.18 6.44
CA GLU A 207 13.72 -8.07 5.50
C GLU A 207 13.63 -9.04 4.30
N ASP A 208 12.92 -10.16 4.44
CA ASP A 208 12.70 -11.15 3.39
C ASP A 208 11.35 -10.97 2.67
N ALA A 209 10.75 -9.79 2.76
CA ALA A 209 9.52 -9.45 2.07
C ALA A 209 9.60 -9.79 0.58
N SER A 210 8.55 -10.41 0.05
CA SER A 210 8.49 -10.80 -1.36
C SER A 210 7.05 -10.99 -1.82
N TRP A 211 6.85 -11.14 -3.13
CA TRP A 211 5.53 -11.44 -3.69
C TRP A 211 4.88 -12.70 -3.08
N ARG A 212 5.68 -13.61 -2.50
CA ARG A 212 5.19 -14.83 -1.83
C ARG A 212 4.44 -14.54 -0.53
N ASP A 213 4.52 -13.31 -0.03
CA ASP A 213 3.73 -12.83 1.10
C ASP A 213 2.29 -12.52 0.70
N VAL A 214 2.09 -12.21 -0.57
CA VAL A 214 0.78 -11.90 -1.12
C VAL A 214 0.01 -13.20 -1.28
N SER A 215 -0.86 -13.45 -0.31
CA SER A 215 -1.87 -14.48 -0.36
C SER A 215 -3.18 -13.81 0.01
N GLN A 216 -4.07 -13.71 -0.97
CA GLN A 216 -5.39 -13.14 -0.81
C GLN A 216 -6.13 -13.83 0.34
N GLY A 217 -6.72 -13.01 1.20
CA GLY A 217 -7.49 -13.46 2.34
C GLY A 217 -8.94 -13.79 1.95
N SER A 218 -9.87 -13.34 2.78
CA SER A 218 -11.28 -13.65 2.67
C SER A 218 -12.05 -12.74 1.70
N TYR A 219 -11.48 -11.60 1.33
CA TYR A 219 -12.12 -10.57 0.50
C TYR A 219 -12.00 -10.88 -0.99
N GLY A 220 -12.99 -10.45 -1.77
CA GLY A 220 -13.08 -10.66 -3.23
C GLY A 220 -12.23 -9.70 -4.08
N ASP A 221 -11.02 -9.36 -3.63
CA ASP A 221 -10.15 -8.30 -4.18
C ASP A 221 -8.99 -8.84 -5.05
N CYS A 222 -9.16 -10.03 -5.63
CA CYS A 222 -8.13 -10.77 -6.36
C CYS A 222 -7.27 -9.96 -7.35
N VAL A 223 -7.85 -8.99 -8.05
CA VAL A 223 -7.12 -8.14 -9.00
C VAL A 223 -6.14 -7.21 -8.26
N SER A 224 -6.53 -6.67 -7.11
CA SER A 224 -5.65 -5.87 -6.24
C SER A 224 -4.47 -6.72 -5.76
N MET A 225 -4.73 -7.93 -5.27
CA MET A 225 -3.67 -8.85 -4.83
C MET A 225 -2.79 -9.35 -5.98
N ALA A 226 -3.34 -9.59 -7.16
CA ALA A 226 -2.55 -9.92 -8.35
C ALA A 226 -1.62 -8.76 -8.74
N THR A 227 -2.13 -7.53 -8.72
CA THR A 227 -1.35 -6.32 -8.98
C THR A 227 -0.23 -6.16 -7.95
N LEU A 228 -0.52 -6.39 -6.67
CA LEU A 228 0.45 -6.27 -5.60
C LEU A 228 1.58 -7.31 -5.71
N ALA A 229 1.24 -8.58 -5.98
CA ALA A 229 2.22 -9.63 -6.20
C ALA A 229 3.09 -9.36 -7.44
N MET A 230 2.48 -8.88 -8.53
CA MET A 230 3.17 -8.45 -9.73
C MET A 230 4.17 -7.33 -9.45
N MET A 231 3.76 -6.28 -8.73
CA MET A 231 4.66 -5.18 -8.36
C MET A 231 5.85 -5.67 -7.54
N MET A 232 5.61 -6.52 -6.54
CA MET A 232 6.68 -7.05 -5.70
C MET A 232 7.61 -8.03 -6.44
N ASP A 233 7.15 -8.67 -7.51
CA ASP A 233 8.01 -9.48 -8.39
C ASP A 233 8.90 -8.59 -9.29
N GLN A 234 8.35 -7.49 -9.80
CA GLN A 234 9.09 -6.53 -10.63
C GLN A 234 10.08 -5.68 -9.81
N ASP A 235 9.67 -5.28 -8.62
CA ASP A 235 10.44 -4.49 -7.68
C ASP A 235 10.37 -5.10 -6.26
N PRO A 236 11.36 -5.94 -5.89
CA PRO A 236 11.44 -6.50 -4.56
C PRO A 236 11.63 -5.48 -3.43
N GLY A 237 11.92 -4.21 -3.75
CA GLY A 237 11.98 -3.12 -2.77
C GLY A 237 10.62 -2.50 -2.46
N TRP A 238 9.60 -2.77 -3.27
CA TRP A 238 8.33 -2.04 -3.26
C TRP A 238 7.69 -1.96 -1.88
N ALA A 239 7.61 -3.08 -1.15
CA ALA A 239 6.98 -3.11 0.17
C ALA A 239 7.70 -2.22 1.18
N ALA A 240 9.04 -2.20 1.19
CA ALA A 240 9.81 -1.36 2.11
C ALA A 240 9.79 0.13 1.73
N GLU A 241 9.50 0.44 0.46
CA GLU A 241 9.36 1.82 -0.03
C GLU A 241 7.96 2.39 0.19
N HIS A 242 6.93 1.54 0.19
CA HIS A 242 5.53 1.98 0.24
C HIS A 242 4.86 1.71 1.59
N VAL A 243 5.39 0.83 2.43
CA VAL A 243 4.79 0.48 3.73
C VAL A 243 5.79 0.79 4.85
N GLN A 244 5.40 1.70 5.74
CA GLN A 244 6.22 2.19 6.84
C GLN A 244 5.53 1.91 8.18
N ASP A 245 6.23 1.22 9.06
CA ASP A 245 5.94 1.21 10.50
C ASP A 245 6.45 2.51 11.12
N ASN A 246 5.57 3.26 11.78
CA ASN A 246 5.91 4.55 12.39
C ASN A 246 6.43 4.42 13.83
N GLY A 247 6.39 3.23 14.42
CA GLY A 247 6.85 2.97 15.79
C GLY A 247 5.95 3.53 16.89
N ASN A 248 4.81 4.11 16.53
CA ASN A 248 3.85 4.71 17.45
C ASN A 248 2.49 3.98 17.50
N GLY A 249 2.42 2.75 16.96
CA GLY A 249 1.18 1.99 16.83
C GLY A 249 0.41 2.28 15.54
N THR A 250 1.05 2.91 14.56
CA THR A 250 0.46 3.20 13.24
C THR A 250 1.36 2.71 12.10
N VAL A 251 0.71 2.41 10.98
CA VAL A 251 1.36 2.08 9.70
C VAL A 251 0.94 3.11 8.67
N THR A 252 1.92 3.63 7.92
CA THR A 252 1.68 4.44 6.72
C THR A 252 1.85 3.58 5.48
N VAL A 253 0.85 3.57 4.61
CA VAL A 253 0.94 2.99 3.26
C VAL A 253 0.84 4.10 2.24
N THR A 254 1.80 4.18 1.31
CA THR A 254 1.76 5.08 0.17
C THR A 254 1.07 4.40 -1.00
N LEU A 255 -0.09 4.92 -1.38
CA LEU A 255 -0.80 4.56 -2.62
C LEU A 255 -0.66 5.71 -3.63
N TYR A 256 -1.40 5.65 -4.73
CA TYR A 256 -1.45 6.70 -5.73
C TYR A 256 -2.87 7.20 -5.90
N ASP A 257 -3.02 8.51 -6.06
CA ASP A 257 -4.30 9.16 -6.33
C ASP A 257 -4.73 9.03 -7.80
N GLU A 258 -5.85 9.65 -8.18
CA GLU A 258 -6.36 9.63 -9.56
C GLU A 258 -5.45 10.35 -10.58
N ASN A 259 -4.51 11.17 -10.13
CA ASN A 259 -3.52 11.85 -10.95
C ASN A 259 -2.20 11.07 -11.05
N GLY A 260 -2.06 9.97 -10.31
CA GLY A 260 -0.81 9.22 -10.18
C GLY A 260 0.17 9.86 -9.19
N ASP A 261 -0.28 10.78 -8.34
CA ASP A 261 0.55 11.37 -7.29
C ASP A 261 0.55 10.46 -6.05
N PRO A 262 1.70 10.26 -5.38
CA PRO A 262 1.76 9.47 -4.15
C PRO A 262 0.89 10.05 -3.04
N GLU A 263 0.04 9.21 -2.44
CA GLU A 263 -0.89 9.53 -1.36
C GLU A 263 -0.58 8.64 -0.13
N PRO A 264 0.07 9.18 0.92
CA PRO A 264 0.28 8.44 2.16
C PRO A 264 -1.03 8.32 2.93
N ILE A 265 -1.31 7.11 3.42
CA ILE A 265 -2.48 6.78 4.23
C ILE A 265 -1.95 6.16 5.53
N THR A 266 -2.02 6.92 6.62
CA THR A 266 -1.66 6.42 7.95
C THR A 266 -2.89 5.87 8.67
N MET A 267 -2.75 4.70 9.27
CA MET A 267 -3.81 4.03 10.04
C MET A 267 -3.24 3.31 11.27
N PRO A 268 -4.04 3.11 12.32
CA PRO A 268 -3.67 2.24 13.43
C PRO A 268 -3.29 0.82 12.99
N GLU A 269 -2.43 0.14 13.75
CA GLU A 269 -1.89 -1.17 13.38
C GLU A 269 -2.90 -2.34 13.47
N GLU A 270 -4.06 -2.18 14.13
CA GLU A 270 -4.97 -3.30 14.36
C GLU A 270 -5.76 -3.67 13.09
N LEU A 271 -5.68 -4.91 12.65
CA LEU A 271 -6.37 -5.38 11.44
C LEU A 271 -7.66 -6.16 11.77
N PRO A 272 -8.67 -6.15 10.87
CA PRO A 272 -9.88 -6.95 11.05
C PRO A 272 -9.57 -8.44 11.24
N ALA A 273 -10.21 -9.05 12.23
CA ALA A 273 -9.96 -10.43 12.62
C ALA A 273 -11.23 -11.21 12.96
N GLU A 274 -11.21 -12.51 12.66
CA GLU A 274 -12.21 -13.49 13.06
C GLU A 274 -11.53 -14.57 13.93
N ASP A 275 -12.08 -14.83 15.12
CA ASP A 275 -11.49 -15.78 16.09
C ASP A 275 -10.00 -15.48 16.40
N GLY A 276 -9.65 -14.19 16.42
CA GLY A 276 -8.28 -13.70 16.66
C GLY A 276 -7.31 -13.91 15.49
N ARG A 277 -7.81 -14.22 14.28
CA ARG A 277 -7.02 -14.32 13.06
C ARG A 277 -7.39 -13.23 12.08
N VAL A 278 -6.38 -12.55 11.53
CA VAL A 278 -6.59 -11.58 10.46
C VAL A 278 -7.28 -12.26 9.28
N VAL A 279 -8.32 -11.60 8.75
CA VAL A 279 -9.12 -12.13 7.63
C VAL A 279 -8.62 -11.66 6.25
N GLY A 280 -7.82 -10.59 6.24
CA GLY A 280 -7.24 -9.97 5.05
C GLY A 280 -6.03 -10.70 4.47
N ALA A 281 -5.38 -10.07 3.50
CA ALA A 281 -4.26 -10.65 2.75
C ALA A 281 -2.97 -10.82 3.58
N GLY A 282 -2.24 -11.92 3.42
CA GLY A 282 -0.93 -12.07 4.10
C GLY A 282 -0.36 -13.49 4.04
N ARG A 283 0.90 -13.64 4.45
CA ARG A 283 1.62 -14.93 4.35
C ARG A 283 1.00 -15.97 5.29
N GLY A 284 0.20 -16.90 4.75
CA GLY A 284 -0.43 -17.98 5.52
C GLY A 284 -1.40 -17.45 6.59
N PRO A 285 -1.84 -18.29 7.54
CA PRO A 285 -2.63 -17.80 8.67
C PRO A 285 -1.73 -16.94 9.56
N LEU A 286 -1.82 -15.61 9.45
CA LEU A 286 -1.05 -14.62 10.22
C LEU A 286 -1.06 -14.90 11.75
N ALA A 287 -2.11 -15.54 12.27
CA ALA A 287 -2.22 -15.89 13.68
C ALA A 287 -1.39 -17.10 14.13
N ASP A 288 -0.98 -17.98 13.21
CA ASP A 288 -0.27 -19.22 13.53
C ASP A 288 1.26 -19.09 13.38
N ASP A 289 1.75 -18.04 12.70
CA ASP A 289 3.17 -17.75 12.52
C ASP A 289 3.46 -16.25 12.71
N PRO A 290 4.11 -15.83 13.82
CA PRO A 290 4.43 -14.43 14.08
C PRO A 290 5.56 -13.88 13.20
N THR A 291 6.13 -14.68 12.31
CA THR A 291 7.09 -14.25 11.28
C THR A 291 6.42 -14.03 9.92
N SER A 292 5.11 -14.24 9.82
CA SER A 292 4.36 -13.97 8.62
C SER A 292 4.28 -12.47 8.34
N ALA A 293 4.67 -12.09 7.12
CA ALA A 293 4.59 -10.73 6.61
C ALA A 293 3.14 -10.23 6.58
N THR A 294 2.89 -9.06 7.18
CA THR A 294 1.56 -8.45 7.34
C THR A 294 1.35 -7.25 6.43
N TRP A 295 2.41 -6.74 5.79
CA TRP A 295 2.35 -5.65 4.81
C TRP A 295 1.23 -5.77 3.76
N PRO A 296 0.85 -6.96 3.23
CA PRO A 296 -0.24 -7.03 2.26
C PRO A 296 -1.59 -6.64 2.85
N SER A 297 -1.87 -6.99 4.11
CA SER A 297 -3.10 -6.58 4.80
C SER A 297 -3.16 -5.07 5.03
N TYR A 298 -2.01 -4.44 5.32
CA TYR A 298 -1.97 -2.98 5.48
C TYR A 298 -2.22 -2.27 4.15
N VAL A 299 -1.68 -2.79 3.04
CA VAL A 299 -1.97 -2.26 1.69
C VAL A 299 -3.46 -2.45 1.35
N GLU A 300 -4.03 -3.61 1.63
CA GLU A 300 -5.46 -3.91 1.44
C GLU A 300 -6.34 -2.93 2.24
N ARG A 301 -6.00 -2.68 3.52
CA ARG A 301 -6.71 -1.70 4.36
C ARG A 301 -6.57 -0.28 3.85
N ALA A 302 -5.37 0.13 3.44
CA ALA A 302 -5.12 1.45 2.87
C ALA A 302 -5.98 1.68 1.63
N LEU A 303 -6.07 0.66 0.76
CA LEU A 303 -6.91 0.70 -0.43
C LEU A 303 -8.40 0.80 -0.06
N ALA A 304 -8.86 0.07 0.95
CA ALA A 304 -10.23 0.18 1.47
C ALA A 304 -10.53 1.60 2.00
N ILE A 305 -9.61 2.21 2.75
CA ILE A 305 -9.72 3.61 3.21
C ILE A 305 -9.77 4.58 2.02
N GLN A 306 -8.89 4.40 1.04
CA GLN A 306 -8.83 5.26 -0.16
C GLN A 306 -10.11 5.17 -1.00
N MET A 307 -10.71 3.98 -1.10
CA MET A 307 -11.86 3.68 -1.96
C MET A 307 -13.23 3.81 -1.27
N GLY A 308 -13.29 4.49 -0.11
CA GLY A 308 -14.55 4.88 0.52
C GLY A 308 -14.75 4.35 1.95
N GLY A 309 -13.75 3.71 2.53
CA GLY A 309 -13.73 3.32 3.95
C GLY A 309 -14.30 1.94 4.26
N ASP A 310 -14.54 1.09 3.25
CA ASP A 310 -15.13 -0.24 3.41
C ASP A 310 -14.38 -1.30 2.59
N TYR A 311 -14.18 -2.50 3.14
CA TYR A 311 -13.54 -3.62 2.41
C TYR A 311 -14.41 -4.13 1.25
N SER A 312 -15.74 -4.08 1.36
CA SER A 312 -16.60 -4.38 0.21
C SER A 312 -16.39 -3.43 -0.99
N GLY A 313 -15.82 -2.24 -0.74
CA GLY A 313 -15.49 -1.25 -1.76
C GLY A 313 -14.24 -1.56 -2.58
N ILE A 314 -13.48 -2.62 -2.23
CA ILE A 314 -12.31 -3.07 -3.01
C ILE A 314 -12.54 -4.43 -3.70
N GLU A 315 -13.73 -5.02 -3.54
CA GLU A 315 -14.07 -6.32 -4.13
C GLU A 315 -14.59 -6.20 -5.58
N GLY A 316 -14.20 -7.15 -6.43
CA GLY A 316 -14.75 -7.30 -7.79
C GLY A 316 -14.31 -6.22 -8.79
N HIS A 317 -13.35 -5.36 -8.43
CA HIS A 317 -12.80 -4.35 -9.32
C HIS A 317 -11.81 -4.95 -10.35
N GLY A 318 -11.75 -4.33 -11.53
CA GLY A 318 -10.76 -4.64 -12.57
C GLY A 318 -9.49 -3.80 -12.43
N SER A 319 -8.41 -4.20 -13.13
CA SER A 319 -7.12 -3.50 -13.06
C SER A 319 -7.19 -2.03 -13.49
N PRO A 320 -8.06 -1.57 -14.42
CA PRO A 320 -8.15 -0.14 -14.72
C PRO A 320 -8.63 0.73 -13.55
N GLU A 321 -9.24 0.13 -12.52
CA GLU A 321 -9.75 0.84 -11.35
C GLU A 321 -8.76 0.77 -10.17
N VAL A 322 -8.23 -0.41 -9.85
CA VAL A 322 -7.31 -0.59 -8.70
C VAL A 322 -5.83 -0.51 -9.07
N GLY A 323 -5.49 -0.81 -10.33
CA GLY A 323 -4.13 -0.84 -10.84
C GLY A 323 -3.40 0.49 -10.71
N PRO A 324 -3.95 1.60 -11.22
CA PRO A 324 -3.31 2.91 -11.08
C PRO A 324 -3.10 3.32 -9.61
N ARG A 325 -4.04 2.98 -8.72
CA ARG A 325 -3.94 3.28 -7.27
C ARG A 325 -2.80 2.55 -6.57
N LEU A 326 -2.46 1.34 -7.03
CA LEU A 326 -1.37 0.54 -6.46
C LEU A 326 -0.02 0.83 -7.13
N THR A 327 -0.03 1.18 -8.41
CA THR A 327 1.19 1.24 -9.23
C THR A 327 1.64 2.65 -9.60
N GLY A 328 0.73 3.62 -9.59
CA GLY A 328 0.95 4.95 -10.19
C GLY A 328 1.04 4.93 -11.72
N LEU A 329 0.80 3.77 -12.35
CA LEU A 329 0.96 3.57 -13.79
C LEU A 329 -0.36 3.64 -14.53
N ASP A 330 -0.29 4.06 -15.79
CA ASP A 330 -1.40 3.95 -16.72
C ASP A 330 -1.64 2.48 -17.09
N VAL A 331 -2.90 2.13 -17.36
CA VAL A 331 -3.31 0.77 -17.72
C VAL A 331 -3.84 0.70 -19.15
N GLU A 332 -3.19 -0.12 -19.99
CA GLU A 332 -3.67 -0.49 -21.32
C GLU A 332 -4.44 -1.83 -21.26
N THR A 333 -5.69 -1.83 -21.74
CA THR A 333 -6.47 -3.07 -21.86
C THR A 333 -6.27 -3.74 -23.22
N ILE A 334 -5.71 -4.95 -23.20
CA ILE A 334 -5.63 -5.86 -24.33
C ILE A 334 -6.88 -6.76 -24.32
N PRO A 335 -7.73 -6.72 -25.37
CA PRO A 335 -8.91 -7.58 -25.44
C PRO A 335 -8.50 -9.05 -25.62
N PRO A 336 -9.31 -10.02 -25.16
CA PRO A 336 -9.01 -11.45 -25.31
C PRO A 336 -8.74 -11.86 -26.75
N THR A 337 -9.40 -11.22 -27.71
CA THR A 337 -9.25 -11.47 -29.16
C THR A 337 -7.89 -11.07 -29.73
N ASP A 338 -7.01 -10.45 -28.94
CA ASP A 338 -5.64 -10.09 -29.32
C ASP A 338 -4.61 -10.80 -28.44
N ALA A 339 -4.64 -12.14 -28.46
CA ALA A 339 -3.67 -12.98 -27.76
C ALA A 339 -2.22 -12.72 -28.22
N ASP A 340 -2.03 -12.28 -29.46
CA ASP A 340 -0.71 -11.91 -29.98
C ASP A 340 -0.10 -10.75 -29.19
N ALA A 341 -0.85 -9.67 -28.97
CA ALA A 341 -0.42 -8.55 -28.14
C ALA A 341 -0.12 -8.97 -26.69
N ALA A 342 -0.97 -9.80 -26.06
CA ALA A 342 -0.77 -10.24 -24.68
C ALA A 342 0.50 -11.09 -24.52
N PHE A 343 0.74 -12.05 -25.42
CA PHE A 343 1.98 -12.83 -25.39
C PHE A 343 3.21 -11.99 -25.75
N ASP A 344 3.04 -10.99 -26.63
CA ASP A 344 4.10 -10.02 -26.95
C ASP A 344 4.51 -9.23 -25.70
N ALA A 345 3.54 -8.75 -24.90
CA ALA A 345 3.76 -8.07 -23.62
C ALA A 345 4.41 -9.00 -22.58
N ALA A 346 3.88 -10.21 -22.40
CA ALA A 346 4.44 -11.22 -21.51
C ALA A 346 5.88 -11.60 -21.87
N ARG A 347 6.22 -11.69 -23.16
CA ARG A 347 7.60 -11.93 -23.64
C ARG A 347 8.55 -10.81 -23.32
N ARG A 348 8.05 -9.58 -23.18
CA ARG A 348 8.84 -8.40 -22.78
C ARG A 348 8.89 -8.24 -21.26
N SER A 349 8.26 -9.13 -20.50
CA SER A 349 8.12 -9.02 -19.05
C SER A 349 7.46 -7.69 -18.64
N GLU A 350 6.50 -7.21 -19.44
CA GLU A 350 5.70 -6.06 -19.06
C GLU A 350 4.77 -6.45 -17.89
N PRO A 351 4.59 -5.59 -16.86
CA PRO A 351 3.70 -5.88 -15.74
C PRO A 351 2.27 -6.03 -16.27
N MET A 352 1.68 -7.20 -16.04
CA MET A 352 0.38 -7.52 -16.61
C MET A 352 -0.48 -8.36 -15.65
N VAL A 353 -1.74 -7.96 -15.53
CA VAL A 353 -2.82 -8.70 -14.87
C VAL A 353 -3.78 -9.24 -15.93
N VAL A 354 -4.37 -10.40 -15.68
CA VAL A 354 -5.33 -11.07 -16.57
C VAL A 354 -6.56 -11.46 -15.77
N GLY A 355 -7.71 -10.94 -16.19
CA GLY A 355 -9.01 -11.37 -15.69
C GLY A 355 -9.52 -12.61 -16.43
N THR A 356 -10.15 -13.55 -15.72
CA THR A 356 -10.80 -14.71 -16.33
C THR A 356 -12.29 -14.53 -16.53
N ALA A 357 -12.84 -15.15 -17.57
CA ALA A 357 -14.27 -15.14 -17.84
C ALA A 357 -15.07 -15.76 -16.68
N VAL A 358 -16.19 -15.13 -16.32
CA VAL A 358 -17.09 -15.59 -15.24
C VAL A 358 -17.88 -16.82 -15.65
N GLU A 359 -18.30 -16.90 -16.92
CA GLU A 359 -19.12 -18.00 -17.43
C GLU A 359 -18.36 -18.80 -18.49
N LEU A 360 -18.36 -20.12 -18.32
CA LEU A 360 -17.85 -21.06 -19.33
C LEU A 360 -18.99 -21.60 -20.19
N SER A 361 -18.71 -21.88 -21.47
CA SER A 361 -19.70 -22.50 -22.35
C SER A 361 -19.92 -23.96 -21.97
N GLU A 362 -21.12 -24.50 -22.25
CA GLU A 362 -21.43 -25.90 -21.99
C GLU A 362 -20.46 -26.83 -22.73
N GLY A 363 -19.72 -27.65 -21.98
CA GLY A 363 -18.72 -28.58 -22.51
C GLY A 363 -17.28 -28.06 -22.50
N ASP A 364 -17.05 -26.83 -22.04
CA ASP A 364 -15.69 -26.31 -21.86
C ASP A 364 -14.95 -27.05 -20.76
N THR A 365 -13.64 -27.27 -20.98
CA THR A 365 -12.74 -27.87 -20.02
C THR A 365 -11.58 -26.89 -19.80
N PRO A 366 -11.68 -26.01 -18.78
CA PRO A 366 -10.64 -25.03 -18.52
C PRO A 366 -9.34 -25.74 -18.09
N PRO A 367 -8.19 -25.08 -18.24
CA PRO A 367 -6.90 -25.63 -17.79
C PRO A 367 -6.88 -25.90 -16.28
N SER A 368 -5.93 -26.74 -15.85
CA SER A 368 -5.76 -27.03 -14.42
C SER A 368 -5.40 -25.75 -13.64
N GLY A 369 -5.94 -25.59 -12.44
CA GLY A 369 -5.72 -24.41 -11.60
C GLY A 369 -6.57 -23.19 -11.96
N TRP A 370 -7.31 -23.23 -13.08
CA TRP A 370 -8.14 -22.12 -13.52
C TRP A 370 -9.37 -21.90 -12.63
N LEU A 371 -9.63 -20.63 -12.32
CA LEU A 371 -10.80 -20.12 -11.60
C LEU A 371 -11.46 -19.04 -12.46
N GLY A 372 -12.79 -19.04 -12.54
CA GLY A 372 -13.56 -18.07 -13.33
C GLY A 372 -13.92 -16.82 -12.54
N GLY A 373 -13.98 -15.68 -13.21
CA GLY A 373 -14.20 -14.38 -12.56
C GLY A 373 -13.08 -14.02 -11.59
N HIS A 374 -11.84 -14.40 -11.91
CA HIS A 374 -10.68 -14.28 -11.03
C HIS A 374 -9.52 -13.56 -11.71
N GLY A 375 -8.80 -12.73 -10.96
CA GLY A 375 -7.60 -12.03 -11.41
C GLY A 375 -6.33 -12.88 -11.22
N TYR A 376 -5.45 -12.86 -12.21
CA TYR A 376 -4.13 -13.48 -12.15
C TYR A 376 -3.07 -12.47 -12.57
N TRP A 377 -1.84 -12.59 -12.08
CA TRP A 377 -0.73 -11.86 -12.67
C TRP A 377 0.09 -12.77 -13.60
N VAL A 378 0.79 -12.15 -14.54
CA VAL A 378 1.55 -12.87 -15.57
C VAL A 378 3.01 -13.01 -15.20
N ASP A 379 3.46 -14.27 -15.04
CA ASP A 379 4.86 -14.64 -14.78
C ASP A 379 5.72 -14.58 -16.07
N GLY A 380 5.07 -14.63 -17.23
CA GLY A 380 5.71 -14.54 -18.54
C GLY A 380 5.17 -15.60 -19.50
N VAL A 381 6.03 -16.07 -20.40
CA VAL A 381 5.73 -17.17 -21.32
C VAL A 381 6.64 -18.38 -21.08
N SER A 382 6.10 -19.57 -21.33
CA SER A 382 6.81 -20.84 -21.24
C SER A 382 6.51 -21.71 -22.46
N THR A 383 7.03 -22.94 -22.47
CA THR A 383 6.68 -23.97 -23.45
C THR A 383 6.11 -25.17 -22.71
N ASP A 384 4.92 -25.60 -23.09
CA ASP A 384 4.24 -26.73 -22.44
C ASP A 384 4.86 -28.10 -22.83
N ASP A 385 4.33 -29.17 -22.25
CA ASP A 385 4.77 -30.55 -22.54
C ASP A 385 4.57 -30.97 -24.01
N SER A 386 3.71 -30.28 -24.75
CA SER A 386 3.43 -30.53 -26.16
C SER A 386 4.37 -29.78 -27.11
N GLY A 387 5.14 -28.82 -26.58
CA GLY A 387 6.04 -27.95 -27.34
C GLY A 387 5.40 -26.65 -27.82
N GLU A 388 4.22 -26.31 -27.31
CA GLU A 388 3.49 -25.08 -27.64
C GLU A 388 3.85 -23.95 -26.66
N GLU A 389 3.93 -22.71 -27.17
CA GLU A 389 4.15 -21.53 -26.34
C GLU A 389 2.87 -21.22 -25.53
N VAL A 390 3.03 -21.02 -24.23
CA VAL A 390 1.95 -20.72 -23.30
C VAL A 390 2.26 -19.47 -22.48
N ILE A 391 1.24 -18.70 -22.14
CA ILE A 391 1.35 -17.66 -21.12
C ILE A 391 1.12 -18.28 -19.75
N VAL A 392 1.96 -17.91 -18.77
CA VAL A 392 1.94 -18.48 -17.41
C VAL A 392 1.31 -17.47 -16.47
N LEU A 393 0.21 -17.87 -15.84
CA LEU A 393 -0.55 -17.06 -14.89
C LEU A 393 -0.33 -17.59 -13.47
N ARG A 394 -0.19 -16.67 -12.52
CA ARG A 394 -0.06 -16.96 -11.08
C ARG A 394 -1.28 -16.46 -10.32
N ASN A 395 -1.79 -17.30 -9.44
CA ASN A 395 -3.00 -17.02 -8.67
C ASN A 395 -2.63 -16.24 -7.39
N PRO A 396 -3.27 -15.09 -7.12
CA PRO A 396 -3.02 -14.28 -5.92
C PRO A 396 -3.47 -14.91 -4.61
N HIS A 397 -4.17 -16.06 -4.60
CA HIS A 397 -4.47 -16.84 -3.39
C HIS A 397 -3.23 -17.44 -2.70
N GLY A 398 -2.02 -17.09 -3.13
CA GLY A 398 -0.78 -17.42 -2.47
C GLY A 398 0.18 -18.28 -3.30
N PRO A 399 1.43 -18.38 -2.85
CA PRO A 399 2.54 -18.92 -3.63
C PRO A 399 2.53 -20.44 -3.84
N ASP A 400 1.69 -21.16 -3.08
CA ASP A 400 1.53 -22.61 -3.17
C ASP A 400 0.41 -23.03 -4.14
N THR A 401 -0.29 -22.06 -4.71
CA THR A 401 -1.29 -22.33 -5.75
C THR A 401 -0.65 -22.77 -7.06
N PRO A 402 -1.28 -23.70 -7.80
CA PRO A 402 -0.78 -24.08 -9.13
C PRO A 402 -0.81 -22.89 -10.10
N THR A 403 0.23 -22.77 -10.91
CA THR A 403 0.21 -21.87 -12.07
C THR A 403 -0.77 -22.38 -13.12
N VAL A 404 -1.35 -21.45 -13.87
CA VAL A 404 -2.22 -21.75 -15.02
C VAL A 404 -1.45 -21.44 -16.30
N GLU A 405 -1.36 -22.42 -17.19
CA GLU A 405 -0.75 -22.26 -18.51
C GLU A 405 -1.85 -22.16 -19.57
N LEU A 406 -1.85 -21.08 -20.36
CA LEU A 406 -2.80 -20.89 -21.45
C LEU A 406 -2.06 -20.83 -22.79
N THR A 407 -2.48 -21.66 -23.74
CA THR A 407 -2.18 -21.44 -25.17
C THR A 407 -2.90 -20.17 -25.66
N ARG A 408 -2.57 -19.69 -26.86
CA ARG A 408 -3.27 -18.55 -27.48
C ARG A 408 -4.77 -18.78 -27.61
N GLU A 409 -5.16 -19.98 -28.08
CA GLU A 409 -6.58 -20.36 -28.21
C GLU A 409 -7.29 -20.38 -26.85
N GLN A 410 -6.63 -20.89 -25.80
CA GLN A 410 -7.18 -20.89 -24.45
C GLN A 410 -7.26 -19.50 -23.84
N TYR A 411 -6.27 -18.64 -24.10
CA TYR A 411 -6.28 -17.24 -23.69
C TYR A 411 -7.49 -16.51 -24.28
N GLU A 412 -7.68 -16.57 -25.60
CA GLU A 412 -8.81 -15.92 -26.29
C GLU A 412 -10.17 -16.39 -25.75
N LYS A 413 -10.23 -17.64 -25.30
CA LYS A 413 -11.47 -18.30 -24.86
C LYS A 413 -11.81 -18.07 -23.39
N TYR A 414 -10.81 -18.08 -22.51
CA TYR A 414 -11.01 -18.17 -21.06
C TYR A 414 -10.68 -16.88 -20.30
N THR A 415 -10.15 -15.87 -20.98
CA THR A 415 -9.87 -14.55 -20.39
C THR A 415 -10.97 -13.55 -20.72
N SER A 416 -11.17 -12.58 -19.84
CA SER A 416 -12.04 -11.41 -20.08
C SER A 416 -11.26 -10.22 -20.63
N SER A 417 -10.00 -10.09 -20.22
CA SER A 417 -9.09 -9.01 -20.56
C SER A 417 -7.69 -9.32 -20.04
N ALA A 418 -6.70 -8.62 -20.61
CA ALA A 418 -5.42 -8.42 -19.95
C ALA A 418 -5.14 -6.93 -19.82
N GLU A 419 -4.53 -6.53 -18.73
CA GLU A 419 -4.22 -5.17 -18.38
C GLU A 419 -2.73 -5.02 -18.19
N VAL A 420 -2.10 -4.27 -19.09
CA VAL A 420 -0.65 -3.99 -19.06
C VAL A 420 -0.43 -2.63 -18.42
N HIS A 421 0.49 -2.55 -17.46
CA HIS A 421 0.80 -1.33 -16.74
C HIS A 421 2.06 -0.68 -17.33
N HIS A 422 2.02 0.62 -17.61
CA HIS A 422 3.11 1.36 -18.23
C HIS A 422 3.19 2.83 -17.78
N ASP A 423 4.39 3.41 -17.89
CA ASP A 423 4.66 4.84 -17.62
C ASP A 423 4.00 5.82 -18.62
#